data_AF-A0A7S3C5H2-F1
#
_entry.id   AF-A0A7S3C5H2-F1
#
_cell.length_a   1.000
_cell.length_b   1.000
_cell.length_c   1.000
_cell.angle_alpha   90.00
_cell.angle_beta   90.00
_cell.angle_gamma   90.00
#
_symmetry.space_group_name_H-M   'P 1'
#
loop_
_entity.id
_entity.type
_entity.pdbx_description
1 polymer ?
#
loop_
_entity_poly.entity_id
_entity_poly.type
_entity_poly.pdbx_seq_one_letter_code
_entity_poly.pdbx_strand_id
1 'polypeptide(L)'
;RRRADMWPFPSKPAVPVPVPDPTMMDMVFGDKPTPFIVCTVMWFLHGLILDIIIIGVLPVISGEKTASAMFYNSKLANLAPQHRRFIAENTAYAVMRIAPIFFTDNLPVLLITVASYFVEGFTICREIYKYKSPSDAMGPATLMGVFASVVTYAATVNTDGYIKEVDPTVLMVLQGFCGLTWACWVASVVGTATAKKTA
;
A
#
# COMPACT_ATOMS: atom_id res chain seq x y z
N ARG A 1 9.66 78.26 -15.12
CA ARG A 1 9.84 76.78 -14.98
C ARG A 1 8.57 76.13 -15.53
N ARG A 2 8.62 75.40 -16.65
CA ARG A 2 7.51 74.51 -17.08
C ARG A 2 7.77 73.13 -16.49
N ARG A 3 6.75 72.42 -16.01
CA ARG A 3 6.85 70.97 -15.78
C ARG A 3 6.70 70.28 -17.13
N ALA A 4 7.40 69.17 -17.32
CA ALA A 4 7.13 68.25 -18.43
C ALA A 4 6.14 67.22 -17.89
N ASP A 5 4.87 67.37 -18.27
CA ASP A 5 3.82 66.46 -17.84
C ASP A 5 3.97 65.16 -18.65
N MET A 6 4.76 64.23 -18.12
CA MET A 6 5.02 62.94 -18.75
C MET A 6 3.74 62.13 -18.80
N TRP A 7 3.14 62.08 -19.98
CA TRP A 7 1.99 61.26 -20.29
C TRP A 7 2.30 59.79 -19.94
N PRO A 8 1.45 59.09 -19.18
CA PRO A 8 1.65 57.67 -18.96
C PRO A 8 1.46 56.95 -20.30
N PHE A 9 2.55 56.43 -20.86
CA PHE A 9 2.46 55.50 -21.97
C PHE A 9 1.67 54.28 -21.47
N PRO A 10 0.57 53.88 -22.15
CA PRO A 10 -0.13 52.67 -21.78
C PRO A 10 0.84 51.49 -21.90
N SER A 11 1.05 50.77 -20.80
CA SER A 11 1.81 49.54 -20.82
C SER A 11 1.17 48.60 -21.85
N LYS A 12 1.98 48.04 -22.76
CA LYS A 12 1.49 46.99 -23.66
C LYS A 12 0.89 45.89 -22.79
N PRO A 13 -0.31 45.37 -23.13
CA PRO A 13 -0.85 44.22 -22.41
C PRO A 13 0.19 43.10 -22.44
N ALA A 14 0.44 42.50 -21.29
CA ALA A 14 1.40 41.41 -21.19
C ALA A 14 0.99 40.29 -22.14
N VAL A 15 1.93 39.80 -22.95
CA VAL A 15 1.69 38.61 -23.77
C VAL A 15 1.34 37.48 -22.81
N PRO A 16 0.21 36.78 -22.97
CA PRO A 16 -0.13 35.65 -22.11
C PRO A 16 1.02 34.64 -22.15
N VAL A 17 1.61 34.35 -20.99
CA VAL A 17 2.58 33.27 -20.86
C VAL A 17 1.84 31.98 -21.13
N PRO A 18 2.29 31.12 -22.08
CA PRO A 18 1.68 29.82 -22.28
C PRO A 18 1.68 29.03 -20.97
N VAL A 19 0.51 28.64 -20.51
CA VAL A 19 0.40 27.64 -19.42
C VAL A 19 0.98 26.35 -19.99
N PRO A 20 1.93 25.67 -19.30
CA PRO A 20 2.42 24.38 -19.75
C PRO A 20 1.26 23.38 -19.88
N ASP A 21 1.29 22.54 -20.93
CA ASP A 21 0.36 21.43 -21.02
C ASP A 21 0.51 20.52 -19.78
N PRO A 22 -0.59 20.09 -19.14
CA PRO A 22 -0.52 19.24 -17.94
C PRO A 22 0.19 17.93 -18.28
N THR A 23 1.14 17.52 -17.44
CA THR A 23 1.87 16.27 -17.64
C THR A 23 0.95 15.06 -17.42
N MET A 24 1.42 13.88 -17.81
CA MET A 24 0.70 12.63 -17.52
C MET A 24 0.49 12.42 -16.00
N MET A 25 1.38 12.93 -15.15
CA MET A 25 1.20 12.90 -13.70
C MET A 25 0.09 13.85 -13.26
N ASP A 26 0.04 15.06 -13.80
CA ASP A 26 -0.99 16.06 -13.47
C ASP A 26 -2.38 15.60 -13.96
N MET A 27 -2.46 14.89 -15.09
CA MET A 27 -3.72 14.32 -15.59
C MET A 27 -4.22 13.09 -14.80
N VAL A 28 -3.33 12.31 -14.18
CA VAL A 28 -3.68 11.08 -13.45
C VAL A 28 -3.85 11.32 -11.94
N PHE A 29 -3.04 12.22 -11.38
CA PHE A 29 -3.01 12.51 -9.95
C PHE A 29 -3.58 13.90 -9.62
N GLY A 30 -3.43 14.89 -10.50
CA GLY A 30 -3.90 16.27 -10.25
C GLY A 30 -3.32 16.85 -8.96
N ASP A 31 -4.12 17.66 -8.27
CA ASP A 31 -3.77 18.26 -6.98
C ASP A 31 -3.73 17.26 -5.79
N LYS A 32 -3.63 15.94 -6.03
CA LYS A 32 -3.56 14.95 -4.95
C LYS A 32 -2.24 15.08 -4.17
N PRO A 33 -2.27 15.20 -2.83
CA PRO A 33 -1.06 15.27 -2.02
C PRO A 33 -0.10 14.10 -2.26
N THR A 34 1.21 14.34 -2.23
CA THR A 34 2.25 13.34 -2.54
C THR A 34 2.07 11.96 -1.86
N PRO A 35 1.63 11.85 -0.58
CA PRO A 35 1.32 10.56 0.03
C PRO A 35 0.33 9.69 -0.77
N PHE A 36 -0.62 10.27 -1.52
CA PHE A 36 -1.58 9.52 -2.34
C PHE A 36 -0.99 8.97 -3.61
N ILE A 37 -0.01 9.68 -4.20
CA ILE A 37 0.74 9.15 -5.35
C ILE A 37 1.54 7.92 -4.89
N VAL A 38 2.20 8.01 -3.73
CA VAL A 38 2.91 6.88 -3.11
C VAL A 38 1.95 5.73 -2.77
N CYS A 39 0.84 5.99 -2.09
CA CYS A 39 -0.19 4.97 -1.80
C CYS A 39 -0.74 4.32 -3.07
N THR A 40 -1.03 5.09 -4.12
CA THR A 40 -1.62 4.55 -5.36
C THR A 40 -0.66 3.64 -6.10
N VAL A 41 0.61 4.03 -6.22
CA VAL A 41 1.66 3.17 -6.79
C VAL A 41 1.88 1.93 -5.93
N MET A 42 1.89 2.07 -4.60
CA MET A 42 2.01 0.97 -3.64
C MET A 42 0.84 -0.03 -3.74
N TRP A 43 -0.41 0.45 -3.79
CA TRP A 43 -1.61 -0.37 -3.96
C TRP A 43 -1.64 -1.09 -5.31
N PHE A 44 -1.20 -0.44 -6.38
CA PHE A 44 -1.09 -1.05 -7.71
C PHE A 44 0.00 -2.13 -7.75
N LEU A 45 1.22 -1.81 -7.31
CA LEU A 45 2.33 -2.75 -7.32
C LEU A 45 2.11 -3.95 -6.39
N HIS A 46 1.60 -3.74 -5.17
CA HIS A 46 1.36 -4.85 -4.24
C HIS A 46 0.02 -5.55 -4.51
N GLY A 47 -1.08 -4.81 -4.48
CA GLY A 47 -2.42 -5.39 -4.59
C GLY A 47 -2.70 -6.02 -5.96
N LEU A 48 -2.27 -5.39 -7.06
CA LEU A 48 -2.48 -5.96 -8.40
C LEU A 48 -1.30 -6.81 -8.87
N ILE A 49 -0.07 -6.29 -8.87
CA ILE A 49 1.05 -7.03 -9.49
C ILE A 49 1.55 -8.17 -8.60
N LEU A 50 1.86 -7.93 -7.33
CA LEU A 50 2.34 -9.00 -6.43
C LEU A 50 1.21 -9.98 -6.06
N ASP A 51 0.15 -9.49 -5.41
CA ASP A 51 -0.88 -10.35 -4.80
C ASP A 51 -1.75 -11.08 -5.84
N ILE A 52 -2.21 -10.40 -6.92
CA ILE A 52 -3.03 -11.03 -7.96
C ILE A 52 -2.18 -11.63 -9.07
N ILE A 53 -1.33 -10.85 -9.76
CA ILE A 53 -0.65 -11.35 -10.96
C ILE A 53 0.43 -12.39 -10.61
N ILE A 54 1.35 -12.10 -9.69
CA ILE A 54 2.50 -12.97 -9.40
C ILE A 54 2.13 -14.12 -8.45
N ILE A 55 1.31 -13.89 -7.41
CA ILE A 55 0.92 -14.92 -6.44
C ILE A 55 -0.33 -15.70 -6.88
N GLY A 56 -1.33 -15.02 -7.45
CA GLY A 56 -2.60 -15.63 -7.84
C GLY A 56 -2.61 -16.26 -9.24
N VAL A 57 -2.21 -15.51 -10.27
CA VAL A 57 -2.42 -15.87 -11.69
C VAL A 57 -1.24 -16.61 -12.31
N LEU A 58 -0.01 -16.10 -12.13
CA LEU A 58 1.20 -16.65 -12.74
C LEU A 58 1.37 -18.16 -12.46
N PRO A 59 1.22 -18.68 -11.22
CA PRO A 59 1.42 -20.10 -10.93
C PRO A 59 0.34 -21.03 -11.51
N VAL A 60 -0.77 -20.46 -12.01
CA VAL A 60 -1.84 -21.19 -12.71
C VAL A 60 -1.55 -21.27 -14.21
N ILE A 61 -1.03 -20.19 -14.80
CA ILE A 61 -0.76 -20.11 -16.25
C ILE A 61 0.56 -20.77 -16.64
N SER A 62 1.62 -20.59 -15.86
CA SER A 62 2.97 -21.10 -16.20
C SER A 62 3.08 -22.62 -16.15
N GLY A 63 2.23 -23.31 -15.38
CA GLY A 63 2.41 -24.71 -14.97
C GLY A 63 3.55 -24.90 -13.96
N GLU A 64 4.61 -24.11 -14.08
CA GLU A 64 5.51 -23.72 -13.00
C GLU A 64 4.75 -22.99 -11.90
N LYS A 65 4.17 -23.80 -11.02
CA LYS A 65 4.22 -23.50 -9.59
C LYS A 65 5.60 -22.91 -9.28
N THR A 66 5.63 -21.98 -8.33
CA THR A 66 6.78 -21.50 -7.53
C THR A 66 7.27 -20.06 -7.81
N ALA A 67 7.75 -19.40 -6.74
CA ALA A 67 8.30 -18.04 -6.72
C ALA A 67 9.82 -18.01 -6.41
N SER A 68 10.32 -19.06 -5.74
CA SER A 68 11.68 -19.58 -5.96
C SER A 68 11.83 -21.12 -5.89
N ALA A 69 10.87 -21.90 -5.35
CA ALA A 69 10.66 -23.36 -5.60
C ALA A 69 9.63 -24.20 -4.74
N MET A 70 8.70 -23.77 -3.86
CA MET A 70 7.79 -22.62 -3.90
C MET A 70 8.44 -21.36 -3.40
N PHE A 71 9.12 -21.43 -2.26
CA PHE A 71 10.47 -20.88 -2.20
C PHE A 71 11.55 -22.00 -2.23
N TYR A 72 11.25 -23.28 -1.88
CA TYR A 72 12.27 -24.35 -1.77
C TYR A 72 11.83 -25.82 -2.09
N ASN A 73 11.89 -26.25 -3.37
CA ASN A 73 11.77 -27.60 -3.98
C ASN A 73 10.52 -28.49 -3.69
N SER A 74 10.14 -29.53 -4.46
CA SER A 74 10.32 -29.87 -5.91
C SER A 74 9.28 -30.90 -6.45
N LYS A 75 8.51 -31.60 -5.59
CA LYS A 75 7.49 -32.60 -6.00
C LYS A 75 6.05 -32.14 -5.77
N LEU A 76 5.71 -30.95 -6.27
CA LEU A 76 4.54 -30.16 -5.86
C LEU A 76 3.21 -30.59 -6.52
N ALA A 77 2.95 -31.90 -6.62
CA ALA A 77 1.71 -32.46 -7.15
C ALA A 77 0.51 -32.22 -6.22
N ASN A 78 0.76 -32.14 -4.91
CA ASN A 78 -0.26 -31.81 -3.91
C ASN A 78 0.06 -30.46 -3.27
N LEU A 79 -0.48 -29.37 -3.84
CA LEU A 79 -0.62 -28.11 -3.11
C LEU A 79 -1.47 -28.38 -1.87
N ALA A 80 -0.85 -28.41 -0.70
CA ALA A 80 -1.53 -28.70 0.56
C ALA A 80 -2.71 -27.73 0.75
N PRO A 81 -3.81 -28.14 1.43
CA PRO A 81 -4.99 -27.29 1.60
C PRO A 81 -4.67 -25.89 2.17
N GLN A 82 -3.64 -25.82 3.02
CA GLN A 82 -3.12 -24.59 3.62
C GLN A 82 -2.59 -23.59 2.55
N HIS A 83 -1.94 -24.07 1.49
CA HIS A 83 -1.37 -23.23 0.42
C HIS A 83 -2.47 -22.69 -0.52
N ARG A 84 -3.49 -23.51 -0.82
CA ARG A 84 -4.66 -23.05 -1.60
C ARG A 84 -5.48 -22.02 -0.81
N ARG A 85 -5.62 -22.25 0.49
CA ARG A 85 -6.21 -21.29 1.43
C ARG A 85 -5.42 -19.98 1.47
N PHE A 86 -4.09 -20.02 1.55
CA PHE A 86 -3.24 -18.83 1.50
C PHE A 86 -3.45 -18.01 0.21
N ILE A 87 -3.47 -18.65 -0.98
CA ILE A 87 -3.73 -17.96 -2.25
C ILE A 87 -5.14 -17.32 -2.27
N ALA A 88 -6.16 -18.03 -1.79
CA ALA A 88 -7.54 -17.51 -1.75
C ALA A 88 -7.70 -16.36 -0.73
N GLU A 89 -7.10 -16.49 0.46
CA GLU A 89 -7.06 -15.45 1.48
C GLU A 89 -6.32 -14.21 0.96
N ASN A 90 -5.13 -14.37 0.36
CA ASN A 90 -4.37 -13.24 -0.18
C ASN A 90 -5.07 -12.58 -1.37
N THR A 91 -5.73 -13.33 -2.26
CA THR A 91 -6.52 -12.75 -3.37
C THR A 91 -7.68 -11.90 -2.85
N ALA A 92 -8.33 -12.31 -1.75
CA ALA A 92 -9.38 -11.51 -1.12
C ALA A 92 -8.81 -10.22 -0.48
N TYR A 93 -7.64 -10.29 0.14
CA TYR A 93 -6.94 -9.10 0.67
C TYR A 93 -6.48 -8.17 -0.44
N ALA A 94 -6.01 -8.71 -1.57
CA ALA A 94 -5.60 -7.98 -2.75
C ALA A 94 -6.71 -7.09 -3.33
N VAL A 95 -7.92 -7.63 -3.49
CA VAL A 95 -9.09 -6.89 -3.96
C VAL A 95 -9.43 -5.74 -2.99
N MET A 96 -9.34 -5.98 -1.68
CA MET A 96 -9.55 -4.93 -0.67
C MET A 96 -8.45 -3.85 -0.69
N ARG A 97 -7.21 -4.19 -1.07
CA ARG A 97 -6.07 -3.25 -1.23
C ARG A 97 -6.10 -2.46 -2.53
N ILE A 98 -6.77 -2.97 -3.55
CA ILE A 98 -7.00 -2.25 -4.82
C ILE A 98 -8.15 -1.24 -4.68
N ALA A 99 -9.15 -1.51 -3.84
CA ALA A 99 -10.32 -0.64 -3.68
C ALA A 99 -9.99 0.86 -3.42
N PRO A 100 -9.00 1.24 -2.58
CA PRO A 100 -8.59 2.64 -2.43
C PRO A 100 -8.17 3.35 -3.70
N ILE A 101 -7.70 2.66 -4.75
CA ILE A 101 -7.33 3.30 -6.03
C ILE A 101 -8.56 3.97 -6.66
N PHE A 102 -9.76 3.39 -6.44
CA PHE A 102 -11.04 3.91 -6.92
C PHE A 102 -11.76 4.79 -5.90
N PHE A 103 -11.45 4.65 -4.61
CA PHE A 103 -12.14 5.31 -3.49
C PHE A 103 -11.15 6.00 -2.54
N THR A 104 -10.22 6.80 -3.10
CA THR A 104 -9.10 7.39 -2.34
C THR A 104 -9.56 8.26 -1.17
N ASP A 105 -10.70 8.96 -1.31
CA ASP A 105 -11.28 9.88 -0.32
C ASP A 105 -12.22 9.20 0.69
N ASN A 106 -12.40 7.88 0.64
CA ASN A 106 -13.34 7.15 1.51
C ASN A 106 -12.63 6.52 2.72
N LEU A 107 -12.73 7.15 3.89
CA LEU A 107 -12.08 6.68 5.12
C LEU A 107 -12.44 5.22 5.51
N PRO A 108 -13.70 4.74 5.39
CA PRO A 108 -14.03 3.32 5.56
C PRO A 108 -13.27 2.35 4.63
N VAL A 109 -13.05 2.69 3.36
CA VAL A 109 -12.25 1.86 2.42
C VAL A 109 -10.76 1.87 2.81
N LEU A 110 -10.24 3.01 3.28
CA LEU A 110 -8.89 3.08 3.84
C LEU A 110 -8.74 2.23 5.12
N LEU A 111 -9.76 2.21 5.99
CA LEU A 111 -9.80 1.32 7.16
C LEU A 111 -9.79 -0.16 6.76
N ILE A 112 -10.65 -0.57 5.83
CA ILE A 112 -10.68 -1.96 5.33
C ILE A 112 -9.32 -2.38 4.76
N THR A 113 -8.64 -1.45 4.10
CA THR A 113 -7.28 -1.66 3.57
C THR A 113 -6.25 -1.88 4.68
N VAL A 114 -6.23 -1.03 5.70
CA VAL A 114 -5.30 -1.19 6.85
C VAL A 114 -5.62 -2.46 7.65
N ALA A 115 -6.90 -2.81 7.79
CA ALA A 115 -7.30 -4.10 8.37
C ALA A 115 -6.79 -5.30 7.54
N SER A 116 -6.74 -5.19 6.20
CA SER A 116 -6.16 -6.24 5.33
C SER A 116 -4.64 -6.41 5.51
N TYR A 117 -3.91 -5.35 5.88
CA TYR A 117 -2.48 -5.43 6.21
C TYR A 117 -2.26 -6.05 7.58
N PHE A 118 -3.12 -5.72 8.56
CA PHE A 118 -3.11 -6.39 9.87
C PHE A 118 -3.36 -7.89 9.72
N VAL A 119 -4.35 -8.32 8.93
CA VAL A 119 -4.69 -9.74 8.78
C VAL A 119 -3.54 -10.52 8.13
N GLU A 120 -2.88 -9.98 7.09
CA GLU A 120 -1.70 -10.65 6.52
C GLU A 120 -0.51 -10.66 7.49
N GLY A 121 -0.21 -9.53 8.15
CA GLY A 121 0.83 -9.46 9.17
C GLY A 121 0.62 -10.46 10.31
N PHE A 122 -0.64 -10.67 10.70
CA PHE A 122 -1.03 -11.71 11.66
C PHE A 122 -0.84 -13.13 11.10
N THR A 123 -1.19 -13.39 9.83
CA THR A 123 -0.93 -14.72 9.22
C THR A 123 0.56 -15.04 9.09
N ILE A 124 1.40 -14.08 8.69
CA ILE A 124 2.85 -14.25 8.61
C ILE A 124 3.43 -14.52 10.00
N CYS A 125 3.04 -13.73 11.00
CA CYS A 125 3.44 -13.93 12.39
C CYS A 125 3.05 -15.33 12.91
N ARG A 126 1.79 -15.73 12.70
CA ARG A 126 1.29 -17.07 13.04
C ARG A 126 2.13 -18.18 12.40
N GLU A 127 2.55 -17.99 11.16
CA GLU A 127 3.30 -19.01 10.41
C GLU A 127 4.76 -19.09 10.86
N ILE A 128 5.42 -17.97 11.12
CA ILE A 128 6.74 -17.91 11.76
C ILE A 128 6.73 -18.68 13.09
N TYR A 129 5.75 -18.41 13.97
CA TYR A 129 5.68 -19.10 15.26
C TYR A 129 5.38 -20.60 15.14
N LYS A 130 4.44 -20.99 14.27
CA LYS A 130 3.92 -22.36 14.16
C LYS A 130 4.79 -23.28 13.31
N TYR A 131 5.30 -22.80 12.18
CA TYR A 131 6.02 -23.60 11.19
C TYR A 131 7.53 -23.32 11.17
N LYS A 132 8.01 -22.38 11.99
CA LYS A 132 9.42 -21.96 12.06
C LYS A 132 9.96 -21.47 10.71
N SER A 133 9.14 -20.66 10.01
CA SER A 133 9.50 -20.03 8.75
C SER A 133 10.85 -19.28 8.86
N PRO A 134 11.65 -19.21 7.77
CA PRO A 134 12.97 -18.59 7.83
C PRO A 134 12.88 -17.06 8.00
N SER A 135 14.02 -16.40 8.19
CA SER A 135 14.07 -14.95 8.40
C SER A 135 13.85 -14.12 7.12
N ASP A 136 13.69 -14.77 5.96
CA ASP A 136 13.25 -14.16 4.69
C ASP A 136 11.79 -13.67 4.77
N ALA A 137 10.92 -14.40 5.49
CA ALA A 137 9.52 -14.05 5.73
C ALA A 137 9.33 -12.70 6.46
N MET A 138 10.39 -12.10 7.02
CA MET A 138 10.35 -10.76 7.60
C MET A 138 10.17 -9.64 6.56
N GLY A 139 10.50 -9.88 5.28
CA GLY A 139 10.30 -8.90 4.21
C GLY A 139 8.84 -8.47 4.07
N PRO A 140 7.92 -9.39 3.71
CA PRO A 140 6.48 -9.12 3.64
C PRO A 140 5.89 -8.56 4.94
N ALA A 141 6.29 -9.09 6.11
CA ALA A 141 5.83 -8.58 7.40
C ALA A 141 6.20 -7.10 7.61
N THR A 142 7.38 -6.68 7.14
CA THR A 142 7.83 -5.27 7.21
C THR A 142 7.03 -4.39 6.25
N LEU A 143 6.75 -4.88 5.04
CA LEU A 143 5.91 -4.17 4.07
C LEU A 143 4.50 -3.91 4.62
N MET A 144 3.86 -4.89 5.26
CA MET A 144 2.55 -4.70 5.91
C MET A 144 2.56 -3.56 6.93
N GLY A 145 3.57 -3.50 7.81
CA GLY A 145 3.73 -2.42 8.79
C GLY A 145 3.95 -1.05 8.14
N VAL A 146 4.80 -0.99 7.11
CA VAL A 146 5.06 0.26 6.35
C VAL A 146 3.79 0.73 5.63
N PHE A 147 3.09 -0.13 4.90
CA PHE A 147 1.91 0.26 4.12
C PHE A 147 0.74 0.68 5.01
N ALA A 148 0.51 -0.04 6.12
CA ALA A 148 -0.41 0.40 7.16
C ALA A 148 -0.06 1.80 7.67
N SER A 149 1.24 2.09 7.89
CA SER A 149 1.71 3.39 8.36
C SER A 149 1.49 4.51 7.35
N VAL A 150 1.78 4.30 6.05
CA VAL A 150 1.59 5.33 5.03
C VAL A 150 0.11 5.66 4.86
N VAL A 151 -0.77 4.66 4.79
CA VAL A 151 -2.24 4.89 4.69
C VAL A 151 -2.78 5.57 5.95
N THR A 152 -2.29 5.17 7.14
CA THR A 152 -2.69 5.79 8.41
C THR A 152 -2.23 7.24 8.51
N TYR A 153 -0.99 7.55 8.11
CA TYR A 153 -0.47 8.91 8.06
C TYR A 153 -1.28 9.77 7.10
N ALA A 154 -1.52 9.27 5.89
CA ALA A 154 -2.28 9.95 4.84
C ALA A 154 -3.70 10.31 5.31
N ALA A 155 -4.41 9.37 5.94
CA ALA A 155 -5.73 9.60 6.53
C ALA A 155 -5.72 10.49 7.80
N THR A 156 -4.66 10.46 8.60
CA THR A 156 -4.55 11.26 9.84
C THR A 156 -4.19 12.71 9.57
N VAL A 157 -3.34 12.99 8.58
CA VAL A 157 -2.97 14.37 8.21
C VAL A 157 -4.07 15.03 7.37
N ASN A 158 -4.79 14.25 6.55
CA ASN A 158 -5.85 14.73 5.67
C ASN A 158 -5.49 16.00 4.88
N THR A 159 -4.29 16.02 4.27
CA THR A 159 -3.76 17.19 3.57
C THR A 159 -4.76 17.72 2.54
N ASP A 160 -4.97 19.03 2.54
CA ASP A 160 -5.92 19.74 1.66
C ASP A 160 -7.39 19.31 1.80
N GLY A 161 -7.73 18.54 2.86
CA GLY A 161 -9.09 18.14 3.19
C GLY A 161 -9.69 17.09 2.25
N TYR A 162 -8.85 16.29 1.58
CA TYR A 162 -9.29 15.36 0.54
C TYR A 162 -10.32 14.33 1.04
N ILE A 163 -10.20 13.82 2.28
CA ILE A 163 -11.30 13.14 2.98
C ILE A 163 -12.27 14.20 3.46
N LYS A 164 -13.42 14.29 2.79
CA LYS A 164 -14.50 15.23 3.10
C LYS A 164 -15.20 14.92 4.44
N GLU A 165 -15.25 13.64 4.80
CA GLU A 165 -15.95 13.13 5.99
C GLU A 165 -15.00 12.24 6.83
N VAL A 166 -14.40 12.83 7.88
CA VAL A 166 -13.51 12.12 8.81
C VAL A 166 -14.28 11.80 10.09
N ASP A 167 -14.76 10.55 10.22
CA ASP A 167 -15.25 10.01 11.49
C ASP A 167 -14.06 9.72 12.43
N PRO A 168 -13.94 10.38 13.59
CA PRO A 168 -12.85 10.13 14.55
C PRO A 168 -12.80 8.68 15.04
N THR A 169 -13.93 7.99 15.08
CA THR A 169 -14.05 6.58 15.49
C THR A 169 -13.38 5.68 14.46
N VAL A 170 -13.69 5.89 13.17
CA VAL A 170 -13.11 5.12 12.06
C VAL A 170 -11.61 5.40 11.96
N LEU A 171 -11.18 6.65 12.14
CA LEU A 171 -9.77 7.02 12.17
C LEU A 171 -9.00 6.37 13.35
N MET A 172 -9.58 6.36 14.55
CA MET A 172 -9.00 5.71 15.73
C MET A 172 -8.87 4.19 15.55
N VAL A 173 -9.89 3.53 14.96
CA VAL A 173 -9.84 2.09 14.65
C VAL A 173 -8.78 1.79 13.58
N LEU A 174 -8.63 2.65 12.57
CA LEU A 174 -7.61 2.55 11.53
C LEU A 174 -6.19 2.66 12.12
N GLN A 175 -5.96 3.65 12.98
CA GLN A 175 -4.72 3.80 13.76
C GLN A 175 -4.46 2.57 14.66
N GLY A 176 -5.50 2.02 15.28
CA GLY A 176 -5.43 0.79 16.08
C GLY A 176 -4.94 -0.41 15.27
N PHE A 177 -5.50 -0.66 14.07
CA PHE A 177 -5.03 -1.73 13.19
C PHE A 177 -3.59 -1.51 12.71
N CYS A 178 -3.17 -0.27 12.47
CA CYS A 178 -1.76 0.04 12.17
C CYS A 178 -0.83 -0.35 13.33
N GLY A 179 -1.20 -0.01 14.57
CA GLY A 179 -0.46 -0.42 15.78
C GLY A 179 -0.41 -1.95 15.95
N LEU A 180 -1.53 -2.64 15.72
CA LEU A 180 -1.59 -4.11 15.76
C LEU A 180 -0.75 -4.77 14.65
N THR A 181 -0.63 -4.14 13.48
CA THR A 181 0.23 -4.62 12.38
C THR A 181 1.71 -4.59 12.80
N TRP A 182 2.15 -3.49 13.43
CA TRP A 182 3.50 -3.42 14.02
C TRP A 182 3.70 -4.39 15.20
N ALA A 183 2.67 -4.64 16.02
CA ALA A 183 2.75 -5.67 17.07
C ALA A 183 2.97 -7.07 16.47
N CYS A 184 2.33 -7.40 15.35
CA CYS A 184 2.57 -8.64 14.61
C CYS A 184 3.99 -8.70 14.03
N TRP A 185 4.55 -7.57 13.56
CA TRP A 185 5.95 -7.48 13.12
C TRP A 185 6.94 -7.73 14.27
N VAL A 186 6.76 -7.07 15.43
CA VAL A 186 7.62 -7.27 16.60
C VAL A 186 7.58 -8.73 17.07
N ALA A 187 6.39 -9.34 17.13
CA ALA A 187 6.25 -10.75 17.43
C ALA A 187 6.97 -11.64 16.39
N SER A 188 6.89 -11.31 15.10
CA SER A 188 7.60 -12.02 14.02
C SER A 188 9.14 -11.96 14.19
N VAL A 189 9.68 -10.82 14.61
CA VAL A 189 11.11 -10.69 14.96
C VAL A 189 11.49 -11.61 16.12
N VAL A 190 10.68 -11.68 17.18
CA VAL A 190 10.92 -12.57 18.33
C VAL A 190 10.80 -14.06 17.92
N GLY A 191 9.83 -14.40 17.07
CA GLY A 191 9.65 -15.75 16.54
C GLY A 191 10.84 -16.23 15.68
N THR A 192 11.33 -15.39 14.77
CA THR A 192 12.51 -15.72 13.95
C THR A 192 13.81 -15.73 14.76
N ALA A 193 13.98 -14.84 15.73
CA ALA A 193 15.15 -14.81 16.62
C ALA A 193 15.23 -16.03 17.57
N THR A 194 14.09 -16.58 17.99
CA THR A 194 14.05 -17.79 18.83
C THR A 194 14.27 -19.07 18.02
N ALA A 195 13.77 -19.16 16.79
CA ALA A 195 14.00 -20.32 15.91
C ALA A 195 15.49 -20.59 15.66
N LYS A 196 16.31 -19.54 15.52
CA LYS A 196 17.77 -19.62 15.33
C LYS A 196 18.57 -20.17 16.52
N LYS A 197 17.94 -20.51 17.65
CA LYS A 197 18.59 -21.13 18.82
C LYS A 197 18.31 -22.64 18.94
N THR A 198 17.60 -23.21 17.97
CA THR A 198 17.13 -24.62 17.99
C THR A 198 17.51 -25.38 16.71
N ALA A 199 18.44 -24.84 15.92
CA ALA A 199 19.05 -25.43 14.73
C ALA A 199 20.57 -25.23 14.81
#